data_AF-G2QM34-F1
#
_entry.id   AF-G2QM34-F1
#
_cell.length_a   1.000
_cell.length_b   1.000
_cell.length_c   1.000
_cell.angle_alpha   90.00
_cell.angle_beta   90.00
_cell.angle_gamma   90.00
#
_symmetry.space_group_name_H-M   'P 1'
#
loop_
_entity.id
_entity.type
_entity.pdbx_description
1 polymer ?
#
loop_
_entity_poly.entity_id
_entity_poly.type
_entity_poly.pdbx_seq_one_letter_code
_entity_poly.pdbx_strand_id
1 'polypeptide(L)'
;MASMILRLDFLRSTEFWAFFHTLLWLHRYLRLLAHCVSHWRYKSIIPNLEKPRYTSEDVTVVIPTIHNHPENLRPSLESILACNPAKLVLVTTWNKHQALSRVATSLQMPNHTSPVAIEVLYVDKANKRLQVCEALKGGHVKTAITVIADDDVEMGGVGTCQRVKRVVCGGAATRIFNWLGAAYIERRNFEISATHNIDGGTSCMSGRTGAYRTEILKSYDFLRSFKNEKWGRCRLNADDDNFITRWLCTYALHIATFTSLAFVVDLLLLFTCWWCTEDWQPRNRRILLGAEVAFMFGFTKVVKLAGLLRRNPRDIIFLPVSILFGYFHGLIKLYALCTLKEVNHHRAPRARPTHKP
;
A
#
# COMPACT_ATOMS: atom_id res chain seq x y z
N MET A 1 -14.25 49.68 -21.72
CA MET A 1 -14.02 48.36 -21.06
C MET A 1 -14.82 48.33 -19.78
N ALA A 2 -15.99 47.67 -19.79
CA ALA A 2 -16.76 47.46 -18.56
C ALA A 2 -16.00 46.51 -17.65
N SER A 3 -15.68 46.95 -16.43
CA SER A 3 -15.12 46.07 -15.40
C SER A 3 -16.22 45.09 -15.00
N MET A 4 -15.99 43.81 -15.27
CA MET A 4 -16.82 42.73 -14.76
C MET A 4 -16.51 42.57 -13.27
N ILE A 5 -17.04 43.47 -12.44
CA ILE A 5 -17.04 43.32 -10.99
C ILE A 5 -17.95 42.13 -10.71
N LEU A 6 -17.36 40.97 -10.40
CA LEU A 6 -18.11 39.83 -9.87
C LEU A 6 -18.86 40.31 -8.62
N ARG A 7 -20.18 40.47 -8.73
CA ARG A 7 -21.03 40.70 -7.56
C ARG A 7 -21.07 39.41 -6.77
N LEU A 8 -20.30 39.36 -5.69
CA LEU A 8 -20.23 38.24 -4.75
C LEU A 8 -21.38 38.26 -3.73
N ASP A 9 -22.51 38.90 -4.05
CA ASP A 9 -23.66 39.07 -3.15
C ASP A 9 -24.26 37.72 -2.71
N PHE A 10 -24.12 36.68 -3.56
CA PHE A 10 -24.52 35.32 -3.23
C PHE A 10 -23.78 34.71 -2.03
N LEU A 11 -22.58 35.21 -1.68
CA LEU A 11 -21.83 34.76 -0.50
C LEU A 11 -22.49 35.15 0.82
N ARG A 12 -23.50 36.02 0.80
CA ARG A 12 -24.32 36.36 1.98
C ARG A 12 -25.60 35.52 2.07
N SER A 13 -25.89 34.69 1.06
CA SER A 13 -27.08 33.85 1.05
C SER A 13 -26.87 32.55 1.84
N THR A 14 -27.76 32.27 2.78
CA THR A 14 -27.77 31.02 3.53
C THR A 14 -28.09 29.81 2.65
N GLU A 15 -28.92 29.99 1.61
CA GLU A 15 -29.24 28.97 0.61
C GLU A 15 -28.00 28.55 -0.18
N PHE A 16 -27.16 29.51 -0.60
CA PHE A 16 -25.90 29.23 -1.28
C PHE A 16 -24.98 28.38 -0.39
N TRP A 17 -24.80 28.78 0.87
CA TRP A 17 -23.98 28.03 1.81
C TRP A 17 -24.54 26.65 2.11
N ALA A 18 -25.86 26.48 2.16
CA ALA A 18 -26.50 25.18 2.32
C ALA A 18 -26.22 24.26 1.13
N PHE A 19 -26.37 24.76 -0.09
CA PHE A 19 -26.05 24.01 -1.30
C PHE A 19 -24.55 23.66 -1.36
N PHE A 20 -23.68 24.63 -1.11
CA PHE A 20 -22.23 24.44 -1.13
C PHE A 20 -21.77 23.46 -0.03
N HIS A 21 -22.30 23.58 1.19
CA HIS A 21 -22.03 22.65 2.28
C HIS A 21 -22.46 21.22 1.90
N THR A 22 -23.66 21.07 1.35
CA THR A 22 -24.19 19.76 0.92
C THR A 22 -23.31 19.14 -0.17
N LEU A 23 -22.92 19.92 -1.19
CA LEU A 23 -22.02 19.45 -2.24
C LEU A 23 -20.66 19.02 -1.67
N LEU A 24 -20.08 19.83 -0.78
CA LEU A 24 -18.81 19.55 -0.14
C LEU A 24 -18.88 18.28 0.73
N TRP A 25 -19.94 18.15 1.52
CA TRP A 25 -20.21 16.99 2.37
C TRP A 25 -20.37 15.71 1.55
N LEU A 26 -21.16 15.76 0.47
CA LEU A 26 -21.33 14.64 -0.46
C LEU A 26 -20.00 14.26 -1.12
N HIS A 27 -19.28 15.22 -1.69
CA HIS A 27 -17.97 14.99 -2.30
C HIS A 27 -16.98 14.35 -1.30
N ARG A 28 -17.01 14.78 -0.05
CA ARG A 28 -16.10 14.28 1.00
C ARG A 28 -16.48 12.89 1.51
N TYR A 29 -17.76 12.64 1.80
CA TYR A 29 -18.20 11.49 2.58
C TYR A 29 -18.90 10.41 1.77
N LEU A 30 -19.46 10.70 0.60
CA LEU A 30 -20.16 9.69 -0.22
C LEU A 30 -19.24 8.51 -0.55
N ARG A 31 -17.99 8.79 -0.94
CA ARG A 31 -16.99 7.75 -1.19
C ARG A 31 -16.69 6.94 0.06
N LEU A 32 -16.56 7.59 1.22
CA LEU A 32 -16.31 6.89 2.49
C LEU A 32 -17.46 5.94 2.82
N LEU A 33 -18.71 6.41 2.71
CA LEU A 33 -19.91 5.62 3.00
C LEU A 33 -20.04 4.44 2.05
N ALA A 34 -19.87 4.66 0.73
CA ALA A 34 -19.85 3.60 -0.27
C ALA A 34 -18.77 2.56 0.03
N HIS A 35 -17.56 3.00 0.39
CA HIS A 35 -16.48 2.11 0.78
C HIS A 35 -16.81 1.33 2.08
N CYS A 36 -17.49 1.93 3.06
CA CYS A 36 -17.92 1.22 4.27
C CYS A 36 -18.89 0.10 3.95
N VAL A 37 -19.95 0.40 3.19
CA VAL A 37 -20.95 -0.60 2.77
C VAL A 37 -20.28 -1.72 1.98
N SER A 38 -19.40 -1.36 1.04
CA SER A 38 -18.66 -2.34 0.24
C SER A 38 -17.73 -3.21 1.09
N HIS A 39 -16.92 -2.60 1.95
CA HIS A 39 -16.00 -3.31 2.85
C HIS A 39 -16.72 -4.32 3.74
N TRP A 40 -17.85 -3.94 4.32
CA TRP A 40 -18.62 -4.83 5.21
C TRP A 40 -19.38 -5.93 4.48
N ARG A 41 -19.62 -5.78 3.17
CA ARG A 41 -20.21 -6.82 2.30
C ARG A 41 -19.17 -7.71 1.64
N TYR A 42 -17.92 -7.26 1.57
CA TYR A 42 -16.83 -8.02 0.98
C TYR A 42 -16.62 -9.35 1.71
N LYS A 43 -16.50 -10.42 0.92
CA LYS A 43 -16.10 -11.75 1.40
C LYS A 43 -14.88 -12.19 0.62
N SER A 44 -13.83 -12.59 1.32
CA SER A 44 -12.67 -13.20 0.70
C SER A 44 -13.07 -14.50 0.00
N ILE A 45 -12.44 -14.76 -1.14
CA ILE A 45 -12.59 -16.03 -1.85
C ILE A 45 -12.01 -17.13 -0.95
N ILE A 46 -12.83 -18.13 -0.63
CA ILE A 46 -12.41 -19.32 0.08
C ILE A 46 -12.06 -20.36 -0.99
N PRO A 47 -10.81 -20.84 -1.06
CA PRO A 47 -10.43 -21.86 -2.04
C PRO A 47 -11.09 -23.20 -1.72
N ASN A 48 -11.26 -24.04 -2.74
CA ASN A 48 -11.68 -25.43 -2.53
C ASN A 48 -10.53 -26.22 -1.90
N LEU A 49 -10.68 -26.56 -0.62
CA LEU A 49 -9.66 -27.26 0.16
C LEU A 49 -9.65 -28.78 -0.06
N GLU A 50 -10.75 -29.36 -0.56
CA GLU A 50 -10.86 -30.82 -0.74
C GLU A 50 -10.12 -31.31 -1.98
N LYS A 51 -10.13 -30.51 -3.04
CA LYS A 51 -9.47 -30.83 -4.32
C LYS A 51 -8.77 -29.58 -4.87
N PRO A 52 -7.62 -29.20 -4.28
CA PRO A 52 -6.90 -28.03 -4.75
C PRO A 52 -6.35 -28.28 -6.15
N ARG A 53 -6.45 -27.28 -7.03
CA ARG A 53 -5.89 -27.34 -8.39
C ARG A 53 -4.37 -27.30 -8.41
N TYR A 54 -3.77 -26.63 -7.43
CA TYR A 54 -2.34 -26.47 -7.24
C TYR A 54 -1.99 -26.90 -5.83
N THR A 55 -0.86 -27.58 -5.66
CA THR A 55 -0.33 -27.93 -4.34
C THR A 55 0.92 -27.11 -4.04
N SER A 56 1.54 -27.30 -2.87
CA SER A 56 2.79 -26.62 -2.54
C SER A 56 3.94 -27.00 -3.50
N GLU A 57 3.85 -28.15 -4.16
CA GLU A 57 4.79 -28.62 -5.20
C GLU A 57 4.70 -27.81 -6.51
N ASP A 58 3.63 -27.04 -6.70
CA ASP A 58 3.45 -26.13 -7.84
C ASP A 58 3.92 -24.70 -7.56
N VAL A 59 4.60 -24.49 -6.42
CA VAL A 59 4.96 -23.16 -5.92
C VAL A 59 6.48 -22.98 -5.82
N THR A 60 6.99 -21.92 -6.44
CA THR A 60 8.34 -21.40 -6.17
C THR A 60 8.22 -20.06 -5.47
N VAL A 61 8.87 -19.94 -4.32
CA VAL A 61 8.90 -18.69 -3.55
C VAL A 61 10.16 -17.91 -3.90
N VAL A 62 10.01 -16.64 -4.26
CA VAL A 62 11.11 -15.72 -4.61
C VAL A 62 11.18 -14.61 -3.59
N ILE A 63 12.31 -14.49 -2.89
CA ILE A 63 12.53 -13.45 -1.87
C ILE A 63 13.71 -12.55 -2.28
N PRO A 64 13.44 -11.36 -2.83
CA PRO A 64 14.47 -10.35 -3.02
C PRO A 64 14.79 -9.66 -1.67
N THR A 65 16.04 -9.75 -1.20
CA THR A 65 16.45 -9.18 0.09
C THR A 65 17.77 -8.44 0.03
N ILE A 66 17.85 -7.33 0.76
CA ILE A 66 19.08 -6.57 0.99
C ILE A 66 19.38 -6.47 2.48
N HIS A 67 18.86 -7.39 3.30
CA HIS A 67 18.96 -7.27 4.75
C HIS A 67 20.43 -7.31 5.23
N ASN A 68 20.79 -6.44 6.17
CA ASN A 68 22.15 -6.37 6.70
C ASN A 68 22.43 -7.48 7.72
N HIS A 69 21.39 -8.06 8.32
CA HIS A 69 21.48 -9.16 9.27
C HIS A 69 20.57 -10.30 8.80
N PRO A 70 21.06 -11.18 7.90
CA PRO A 70 20.26 -12.26 7.32
C PRO A 70 19.62 -13.21 8.35
N GLU A 71 20.20 -13.36 9.54
CA GLU A 71 19.63 -14.17 10.62
C GLU A 71 18.26 -13.68 11.10
N ASN A 72 17.97 -12.39 11.00
CA ASN A 72 16.65 -11.86 11.34
C ASN A 72 15.56 -12.35 10.38
N LEU A 73 15.93 -12.86 9.19
CA LEU A 73 15.00 -13.45 8.22
C LEU A 73 14.64 -14.89 8.57
N ARG A 74 15.42 -15.56 9.44
CA ARG A 74 15.25 -16.98 9.77
C ARG A 74 13.81 -17.35 10.13
N PRO A 75 13.10 -16.62 11.01
CA PRO A 75 11.71 -16.98 11.34
C PRO A 75 10.77 -16.93 10.12
N SER A 76 10.96 -15.97 9.22
CA SER A 76 10.17 -15.88 7.99
C SER A 76 10.53 -17.00 7.01
N LEU A 77 11.81 -17.33 6.86
CA LEU A 77 12.26 -18.43 6.02
C LEU A 77 11.75 -19.78 6.54
N GLU A 78 11.79 -20.01 7.85
CA GLU A 78 11.26 -21.22 8.48
C GLU A 78 9.74 -21.34 8.30
N SER A 79 9.00 -20.23 8.44
CA SER A 79 7.55 -20.19 8.16
C SER A 79 7.23 -20.57 6.72
N ILE A 80 8.02 -20.05 5.76
CA ILE A 80 7.87 -20.37 4.34
C ILE A 80 8.22 -21.84 4.06
N LEU A 81 9.30 -22.36 4.64
CA LEU A 81 9.72 -23.75 4.48
C LEU A 81 8.72 -24.73 5.11
N ALA A 82 8.05 -24.35 6.19
CA ALA A 82 6.97 -25.13 6.80
C ALA A 82 5.76 -25.33 5.85
N CYS A 83 5.59 -24.46 4.85
CA CYS A 83 4.59 -24.61 3.80
C CYS A 83 5.00 -25.62 2.71
N ASN A 84 6.20 -26.22 2.80
CA ASN A 84 6.77 -27.20 1.89
C ASN A 84 6.66 -26.81 0.39
N PRO A 85 7.09 -25.60 -0.02
CA PRO A 85 7.07 -25.20 -1.42
C PRO A 85 8.05 -26.07 -2.23
N ALA A 86 7.83 -26.19 -3.53
CA ALA A 86 8.74 -26.92 -4.42
C ALA A 86 10.18 -26.38 -4.38
N LYS A 87 10.30 -25.05 -4.28
CA LYS A 87 11.59 -24.35 -4.30
C LYS A 87 11.52 -22.98 -3.64
N LEU A 88 12.62 -22.58 -3.00
CA LEU A 88 12.84 -21.24 -2.46
C LEU A 88 14.05 -20.60 -3.16
N VAL A 89 13.85 -19.44 -3.77
CA VAL A 89 14.88 -18.66 -4.45
C VAL A 89 15.09 -17.34 -3.70
N LEU A 90 16.26 -17.18 -3.10
CA LEU A 90 16.67 -15.97 -2.41
C LEU A 90 17.54 -15.14 -3.36
N VAL A 91 17.27 -13.84 -3.49
CA VAL A 91 18.09 -12.97 -4.37
C VAL A 91 18.59 -11.77 -3.59
N THR A 92 19.91 -11.60 -3.55
CA THR A 92 20.55 -10.51 -2.80
C THR A 92 21.58 -9.74 -3.63
N THR A 93 22.36 -8.86 -3.03
CA THR A 93 23.50 -8.20 -3.69
C THR A 93 24.77 -9.01 -3.51
N TRP A 94 25.74 -8.91 -4.44
CA TRP A 94 27.00 -9.66 -4.41
C TRP A 94 27.68 -9.70 -3.03
N ASN A 95 27.81 -8.53 -2.38
CA ASN A 95 28.42 -8.40 -1.05
C ASN A 95 27.68 -9.10 0.10
N LYS A 96 26.40 -9.45 -0.08
CA LYS A 96 25.56 -10.10 0.92
C LYS A 96 25.29 -11.57 0.60
N HIS A 97 25.68 -12.02 -0.59
CA HIS A 97 25.45 -13.39 -1.08
C HIS A 97 26.02 -14.45 -0.13
N GLN A 98 27.27 -14.29 0.30
CA GLN A 98 27.92 -15.27 1.19
C GLN A 98 27.24 -15.34 2.57
N ALA A 99 26.82 -14.19 3.13
CA ALA A 99 26.13 -14.16 4.41
C ALA A 99 24.74 -14.82 4.34
N LEU A 100 23.98 -14.54 3.28
CA LEU A 100 22.67 -15.16 3.06
C LEU A 100 22.77 -16.65 2.72
N SER A 101 23.79 -17.05 1.96
CA SER A 101 24.05 -18.45 1.63
C SER A 101 24.32 -19.29 2.89
N ARG A 102 25.06 -18.74 3.86
CA ARG A 102 25.26 -19.41 5.16
C ARG A 102 23.96 -19.67 5.90
N VAL A 103 23.05 -18.69 5.92
CA VAL A 103 21.71 -18.88 6.53
C VAL A 103 20.92 -19.92 5.76
N ALA A 104 20.89 -19.86 4.43
CA ALA A 104 20.21 -20.84 3.58
C ALA A 104 20.72 -22.27 3.81
N THR A 105 22.03 -22.48 3.88
CA THR A 105 22.64 -23.78 4.19
C THR A 105 22.27 -24.25 5.60
N SER A 106 22.25 -23.35 6.59
CA SER A 106 21.84 -23.74 7.96
C SER A 106 20.36 -24.14 8.08
N LEU A 107 19.53 -23.75 7.12
CA LEU A 107 18.10 -24.11 7.07
C LEU A 107 17.87 -25.45 6.36
N GLN A 108 18.85 -25.95 5.60
CA GLN A 108 18.82 -27.27 5.00
C GLN A 108 19.14 -28.33 6.08
N MET A 109 18.15 -28.63 6.92
CA MET A 109 18.29 -29.65 7.99
C MET A 109 17.95 -31.06 7.48
N PRO A 110 18.66 -32.12 7.93
CA PRO A 110 18.60 -33.48 7.38
C PRO A 110 17.34 -34.31 7.71
N ASN A 111 16.37 -33.77 8.45
CA ASN A 111 15.24 -34.55 8.99
C ASN A 111 13.90 -34.42 8.22
N HIS A 112 13.88 -33.80 7.05
CA HIS A 112 12.68 -33.78 6.20
C HIS A 112 12.74 -34.84 5.10
N THR A 113 11.65 -35.60 4.97
CA THR A 113 11.45 -36.68 3.99
C THR A 113 11.57 -36.22 2.53
N SER A 114 11.57 -34.91 2.30
CA SER A 114 11.98 -34.26 1.03
C SER A 114 12.42 -32.82 1.35
N PRO A 115 13.73 -32.50 1.33
CA PRO A 115 14.18 -31.13 1.63
C PRO A 115 13.83 -30.18 0.49
N VAL A 116 13.15 -29.08 0.80
CA VAL A 116 12.86 -27.99 -0.14
C VAL A 116 14.18 -27.47 -0.72
N ALA A 117 14.26 -27.36 -2.04
CA ALA A 117 15.44 -26.82 -2.70
C ALA A 117 15.56 -25.31 -2.42
N ILE A 118 16.69 -24.89 -1.82
CA ILE A 118 16.99 -23.47 -1.56
C ILE A 118 18.12 -23.03 -2.48
N GLU A 119 17.88 -22.00 -3.29
CA GLU A 119 18.88 -21.41 -4.20
C GLU A 119 19.11 -19.94 -3.83
N VAL A 120 20.37 -19.51 -3.81
CA VAL A 120 20.75 -18.12 -3.49
C VAL A 120 21.43 -17.49 -4.70
N LEU A 121 20.75 -16.51 -5.30
CA LEU A 121 21.20 -15.73 -6.44
C LEU A 121 21.67 -14.33 -6.00
N TYR A 122 22.36 -13.63 -6.88
CA TYR A 122 22.81 -12.26 -6.63
C TYR A 122 22.68 -11.36 -7.86
N VAL A 123 22.63 -10.05 -7.60
CA VAL A 123 22.72 -8.99 -8.61
C VAL A 123 23.71 -7.91 -8.14
N ASP A 124 24.24 -7.13 -9.07
CA ASP A 124 25.23 -6.09 -8.75
C ASP A 124 24.64 -4.89 -8.00
N LYS A 125 23.36 -4.59 -8.25
CA LYS A 125 22.68 -3.40 -7.73
C LYS A 125 21.53 -3.79 -6.82
N ALA A 126 21.45 -3.15 -5.67
CA ALA A 126 20.30 -3.23 -4.75
C ALA A 126 19.05 -2.62 -5.41
N ASN A 127 18.34 -3.43 -6.18
CA ASN A 127 17.11 -3.07 -6.85
C ASN A 127 16.20 -4.29 -6.90
N LYS A 128 15.05 -4.18 -6.24
CA LYS A 128 14.09 -5.28 -6.08
C LYS A 128 13.62 -5.85 -7.41
N ARG A 129 13.38 -5.01 -8.42
CA ARG A 129 12.94 -5.45 -9.75
C ARG A 129 14.03 -6.24 -10.48
N LEU A 130 15.30 -5.82 -10.37
CA LEU A 130 16.43 -6.57 -10.92
C LEU A 130 16.58 -7.93 -10.23
N GLN A 131 16.42 -7.97 -8.90
CA GLN A 131 16.45 -9.20 -8.12
C GLN A 131 15.35 -10.17 -8.55
N VAL A 132 14.10 -9.72 -8.64
CA VAL A 132 12.97 -10.53 -9.13
C VAL A 132 13.20 -10.98 -10.57
N CYS A 133 13.68 -10.10 -11.45
CA CYS A 133 14.00 -10.48 -12.83
C CYS A 133 15.07 -11.55 -12.90
N GLU A 134 16.06 -11.54 -12.00
CA GLU A 134 17.12 -12.53 -12.00
C GLU A 134 16.60 -13.92 -11.60
N ALA A 135 15.76 -14.00 -10.56
CA ALA A 135 15.07 -15.24 -10.22
C ALA A 135 14.18 -15.78 -11.35
N LEU A 136 13.53 -14.90 -12.11
CA LEU A 136 12.64 -15.32 -13.20
C LEU A 136 13.38 -15.75 -14.47
N LYS A 137 14.66 -15.39 -14.62
CA LYS A 137 15.54 -15.82 -15.72
C LYS A 137 16.14 -17.20 -15.43
N GLY A 138 16.96 -17.70 -16.37
CA GLY A 138 17.88 -18.83 -16.12
C GLY A 138 17.24 -20.19 -15.84
N GLY A 139 15.91 -20.30 -15.88
CA GLY A 139 15.20 -21.53 -15.52
C GLY A 139 15.17 -21.83 -14.02
N HIS A 140 15.45 -20.85 -13.15
CA HIS A 140 15.45 -21.05 -11.69
C HIS A 140 14.03 -21.32 -11.16
N VAL A 141 13.02 -20.66 -11.73
CA VAL A 141 11.59 -20.89 -11.44
C VAL A 141 10.98 -21.73 -12.56
N LYS A 142 10.45 -22.92 -12.27
CA LYS A 142 9.78 -23.80 -13.26
C LYS A 142 8.33 -24.10 -12.95
N THR A 143 7.88 -23.76 -11.75
CA THR A 143 6.56 -24.11 -11.23
C THR A 143 5.47 -23.19 -11.77
N ALA A 144 4.21 -23.63 -11.68
CA ALA A 144 3.06 -22.89 -12.22
C ALA A 144 2.79 -21.57 -11.48
N ILE A 145 3.06 -21.54 -10.18
CA ILE A 145 2.85 -20.38 -9.31
C ILE A 145 4.20 -19.83 -8.82
N THR A 146 4.37 -18.52 -8.96
CA THR A 146 5.48 -17.78 -8.35
C THR A 146 4.93 -16.91 -7.24
N VAL A 147 5.39 -17.15 -6.01
CA VAL A 147 5.12 -16.28 -4.88
C VAL A 147 6.28 -15.33 -4.75
N ILE A 148 6.07 -14.04 -5.04
CA ILE A 148 7.03 -13.00 -4.67
C ILE A 148 6.69 -12.63 -3.24
N ALA A 149 7.46 -13.19 -2.31
CA ALA A 149 7.10 -13.23 -0.91
C ALA A 149 7.93 -12.32 -0.01
N ASP A 150 7.21 -11.98 1.05
CA ASP A 150 7.48 -11.48 2.39
C ASP A 150 6.13 -11.72 3.13
N ASP A 151 5.82 -13.01 3.44
CA ASP A 151 4.58 -13.68 3.99
C ASP A 151 3.14 -13.54 3.34
N ASP A 152 2.68 -14.66 2.70
CA ASP A 152 1.37 -15.29 2.22
C ASP A 152 0.22 -14.65 1.36
N VAL A 153 -0.71 -15.50 0.78
CA VAL A 153 -1.40 -15.35 -0.58
C VAL A 153 -2.78 -16.06 -0.96
N GLU A 154 -3.33 -15.83 -2.20
CA GLU A 154 -4.42 -16.56 -3.00
C GLU A 154 -5.47 -15.90 -4.06
N MET A 155 -5.17 -15.80 -5.41
CA MET A 155 -5.88 -15.58 -6.74
C MET A 155 -5.26 -14.58 -7.80
N GLY A 156 -4.64 -15.10 -8.89
CA GLY A 156 -4.20 -14.41 -10.15
C GLY A 156 -3.03 -13.42 -10.03
N GLY A 157 -3.25 -12.45 -9.16
CA GLY A 157 -2.27 -11.75 -8.37
C GLY A 157 -2.98 -11.50 -7.05
N VAL A 158 -2.40 -11.90 -5.94
CA VAL A 158 -3.11 -11.88 -4.65
C VAL A 158 -2.34 -11.13 -3.62
N GLY A 159 -3.02 -10.25 -2.92
CA GLY A 159 -2.56 -9.74 -1.64
C GLY A 159 -3.22 -10.46 -0.48
N THR A 160 -2.50 -10.56 0.63
CA THR A 160 -3.08 -10.90 1.93
C THR A 160 -3.71 -9.70 2.63
N CYS A 161 -4.60 -10.01 3.59
CA CYS A 161 -4.98 -9.05 4.64
C CYS A 161 -3.80 -8.89 5.61
N GLN A 162 -3.03 -7.83 5.42
CA GLN A 162 -1.76 -7.67 6.13
C GLN A 162 -1.98 -7.23 7.57
N ARG A 163 -1.08 -7.64 8.46
CA ARG A 163 -1.08 -7.23 9.86
C ARG A 163 0.33 -6.90 10.30
N VAL A 164 0.49 -5.80 11.02
CA VAL A 164 1.79 -5.40 11.56
C VAL A 164 2.05 -6.16 12.86
N LYS A 165 3.24 -6.77 12.97
CA LYS A 165 3.73 -7.33 14.23
C LYS A 165 3.82 -6.21 15.28
N ARG A 166 3.07 -6.36 16.36
CA ARG A 166 2.93 -5.33 17.41
C ARG A 166 4.17 -5.30 18.28
N VAL A 167 4.69 -4.10 18.52
CA VAL A 167 5.78 -3.85 19.47
C VAL A 167 5.16 -3.37 20.77
N VAL A 168 5.16 -4.25 21.77
CA VAL A 168 4.54 -3.99 23.08
C VAL A 168 5.56 -3.44 24.07
N CYS A 169 6.82 -3.86 23.95
CA CYS A 169 7.95 -3.42 24.77
C CYS A 169 8.77 -2.36 24.03
N GLY A 170 9.14 -1.28 24.73
CA GLY A 170 9.98 -0.21 24.19
C GLY A 170 9.48 1.20 24.52
N GLY A 171 10.25 2.20 24.11
CA GLY A 171 9.90 3.60 24.33
C GLY A 171 8.58 4.03 23.69
N ALA A 172 7.99 5.10 24.21
CA ALA A 172 6.70 5.62 23.74
C ALA A 172 6.70 5.93 22.24
N ALA A 173 7.77 6.53 21.72
CA ALA A 173 7.92 6.84 20.30
C ALA A 173 7.84 5.59 19.41
N THR A 174 8.58 4.53 19.77
CA THR A 174 8.56 3.25 19.03
C THR A 174 7.16 2.65 18.98
N ARG A 175 6.43 2.68 20.10
CA ARG A 175 5.05 2.18 20.18
C ARG A 175 4.10 3.02 19.33
N ILE A 176 4.26 4.34 19.34
CA ILE A 176 3.48 5.28 18.50
C ILE A 176 3.72 5.00 17.02
N PHE A 177 4.98 4.96 16.57
CA PHE A 177 5.30 4.69 15.17
C PHE A 177 4.86 3.29 14.73
N ASN A 178 5.03 2.27 15.57
CA ASN A 178 4.54 0.92 15.29
C ASN A 178 3.00 0.90 15.16
N TRP A 179 2.28 1.64 16.01
CA TRP A 179 0.83 1.77 15.90
C TRP A 179 0.40 2.57 14.68
N LEU A 180 1.07 3.67 14.33
CA LEU A 180 0.80 4.42 13.10
C LEU A 180 0.98 3.53 11.85
N GLY A 181 2.01 2.66 11.85
CA GLY A 181 2.19 1.64 10.83
C GLY A 181 1.04 0.63 10.78
N ALA A 182 0.58 0.13 11.94
CA ALA A 182 -0.57 -0.77 12.02
C ALA A 182 -1.87 -0.10 11.52
N ALA A 183 -2.10 1.15 11.90
CA ALA A 183 -3.23 1.96 11.48
C ALA A 183 -3.21 2.23 9.96
N TYR A 184 -2.03 2.48 9.39
CA TYR A 184 -1.84 2.62 7.95
C TYR A 184 -2.23 1.33 7.20
N ILE A 185 -1.71 0.18 7.65
CA ILE A 185 -2.03 -1.12 7.05
C ILE A 185 -3.52 -1.45 7.18
N GLU A 186 -4.14 -1.16 8.32
CA GLU A 186 -5.58 -1.40 8.50
C GLU A 186 -6.42 -0.54 7.53
N ARG A 187 -6.10 0.75 7.39
CA ARG A 187 -6.77 1.64 6.44
C ARG A 187 -6.59 1.16 4.99
N ARG A 188 -5.41 0.60 4.66
CA ARG A 188 -5.13 -0.01 3.35
C ARG A 188 -6.00 -1.24 3.12
N ASN A 189 -6.06 -2.18 4.07
CA ASN A 189 -6.91 -3.37 3.97
C ASN A 189 -8.37 -3.01 3.74
N PHE A 190 -8.87 -2.00 4.47
CA PHE A 190 -10.22 -1.46 4.29
C PHE A 190 -10.44 -0.93 2.87
N GLU A 191 -9.49 -0.15 2.33
CA GLU A 191 -9.61 0.42 1.00
C GLU A 191 -9.54 -0.63 -0.11
N ILE A 192 -8.61 -1.60 -0.01
CA ILE A 192 -8.46 -2.69 -0.99
C ILE A 192 -9.74 -3.53 -1.04
N SER A 193 -10.22 -4.02 0.10
CA SER A 193 -11.46 -4.82 0.14
C SER A 193 -12.69 -4.04 -0.35
N ALA A 194 -12.81 -2.76 0.00
CA ALA A 194 -13.91 -1.93 -0.48
C ALA A 194 -13.89 -1.75 -2.00
N THR A 195 -12.74 -1.41 -2.57
CA THR A 195 -12.59 -1.16 -4.02
C THR A 195 -12.70 -2.47 -4.81
N HIS A 196 -12.04 -3.53 -4.35
CA HIS A 196 -12.13 -4.84 -4.97
C HIS A 196 -13.56 -5.40 -5.00
N ASN A 197 -14.36 -5.15 -3.96
CA ASN A 197 -15.77 -5.54 -3.95
C ASN A 197 -16.68 -4.65 -4.81
N ILE A 198 -16.26 -3.42 -5.15
CA ILE A 198 -17.03 -2.53 -6.04
C ILE A 198 -16.81 -2.90 -7.51
N ASP A 199 -15.55 -3.00 -7.94
CA ASP A 199 -15.19 -3.12 -9.35
C ASP A 199 -14.00 -4.06 -9.62
N GLY A 200 -13.55 -4.80 -8.61
CA GLY A 200 -12.33 -5.62 -8.70
C GLY A 200 -11.03 -4.81 -8.64
N GLY A 201 -11.10 -3.48 -8.56
CA GLY A 201 -9.96 -2.58 -8.53
C GLY A 201 -9.12 -2.75 -7.28
N THR A 202 -7.80 -2.65 -7.43
CA THR A 202 -6.84 -2.65 -6.33
C THR A 202 -5.78 -1.59 -6.60
N SER A 203 -5.60 -0.65 -5.68
CA SER A 203 -4.65 0.45 -5.87
C SER A 203 -3.19 -0.01 -5.90
N CYS A 204 -2.87 -0.96 -5.03
CA CYS A 204 -1.56 -1.59 -4.90
C CYS A 204 -1.72 -2.88 -4.10
N MET A 205 -1.49 -4.04 -4.71
CA MET A 205 -1.22 -5.28 -3.99
C MET A 205 0.11 -5.12 -3.27
N SER A 206 0.28 -5.64 -2.06
CA SER A 206 1.53 -5.41 -1.35
C SER A 206 2.68 -6.18 -1.97
N GLY A 207 3.80 -5.52 -2.22
CA GLY A 207 5.07 -6.21 -2.52
C GLY A 207 5.70 -6.91 -1.32
N ARG A 208 4.95 -7.07 -0.22
CA ARG A 208 5.43 -7.89 0.91
C ARG A 208 5.15 -9.31 0.46
N THR A 209 3.90 -9.75 0.42
CA THR A 209 3.56 -10.94 -0.38
C THR A 209 2.50 -10.73 -1.40
N GLY A 210 2.80 -11.24 -2.59
CA GLY A 210 1.79 -11.71 -3.51
C GLY A 210 2.21 -12.94 -4.31
N ALA A 211 1.20 -13.64 -4.82
CA ALA A 211 1.36 -14.84 -5.63
C ALA A 211 0.77 -14.52 -6.97
N TYR A 212 1.50 -14.94 -7.99
CA TYR A 212 1.24 -14.57 -9.35
C TYR A 212 1.41 -15.81 -10.21
N ARG A 213 0.63 -15.90 -11.28
CA ARG A 213 0.87 -16.93 -12.29
C ARG A 213 2.24 -16.70 -12.91
N THR A 214 3.08 -17.73 -12.92
CA THR A 214 4.45 -17.65 -13.43
C THR A 214 4.48 -17.19 -14.89
N GLU A 215 3.52 -17.63 -15.70
CA GLU A 215 3.39 -17.26 -17.12
C GLU A 215 3.29 -15.74 -17.34
N ILE A 216 2.60 -15.02 -16.45
CA ILE A 216 2.44 -13.57 -16.55
C ILE A 216 3.78 -12.88 -16.31
N LEU A 217 4.44 -13.27 -15.21
CA LEU A 217 5.72 -12.67 -14.80
C LEU A 217 6.87 -13.02 -15.75
N LYS A 218 6.81 -14.17 -16.42
CA LYS A 218 7.81 -14.60 -17.40
C LYS A 218 7.58 -14.06 -18.81
N SER A 219 6.41 -13.50 -19.10
CA SER A 219 6.12 -12.98 -20.43
C SER A 219 7.14 -11.90 -20.83
N TYR A 220 7.54 -11.92 -22.10
CA TYR A 220 8.53 -10.98 -22.63
C TYR A 220 8.07 -9.52 -22.44
N ASP A 221 6.79 -9.25 -22.71
CA ASP A 221 6.22 -7.91 -22.60
C ASP A 221 6.19 -7.41 -21.16
N PHE A 222 5.86 -8.28 -20.20
CA PHE A 222 5.93 -7.95 -18.79
C PHE A 222 7.37 -7.62 -18.38
N LEU A 223 8.34 -8.52 -18.60
CA LEU A 223 9.72 -8.32 -18.17
C LEU A 223 10.35 -7.09 -18.82
N ARG A 224 10.06 -6.84 -20.10
CA ARG A 224 10.52 -5.65 -20.81
C ARG A 224 9.95 -4.38 -20.20
N SER A 225 8.65 -4.35 -19.94
CA SER A 225 7.97 -3.17 -19.40
C SER A 225 8.34 -2.92 -17.93
N PHE A 226 8.41 -3.97 -17.12
CA PHE A 226 8.77 -3.94 -15.71
C PHE A 226 10.16 -3.36 -15.45
N LYS A 227 11.14 -3.70 -16.30
CA LYS A 227 12.53 -3.19 -16.23
C LYS A 227 12.69 -1.78 -16.79
N ASN A 228 11.81 -1.36 -17.71
CA ASN A 228 11.97 -0.13 -18.48
C ASN A 228 10.92 0.93 -18.17
N GLU A 229 10.16 0.78 -17.09
CA GLU A 229 9.22 1.80 -16.64
C GLU A 229 9.92 3.15 -16.41
N LYS A 230 9.35 4.20 -16.99
CA LYS A 230 9.88 5.56 -16.94
C LYS A 230 8.82 6.54 -16.46
N TRP A 231 9.27 7.54 -15.72
CA TRP A 231 8.53 8.78 -15.49
C TRP A 231 9.23 9.89 -16.25
N GLY A 232 8.57 10.41 -17.30
CA GLY A 232 9.22 11.29 -18.26
C GLY A 232 10.44 10.62 -18.91
N ARG A 233 11.62 11.22 -18.75
CA ARG A 233 12.88 10.69 -19.31
C ARG A 233 13.64 9.76 -18.36
N CYS A 234 13.24 9.70 -17.09
CA CYS A 234 13.96 9.00 -16.03
C CYS A 234 13.38 7.60 -15.83
N ARG A 235 14.25 6.59 -15.70
CA ARG A 235 13.81 5.23 -15.32
C ARG A 235 13.43 5.23 -13.85
N LEU A 236 12.24 4.70 -13.53
CA LEU A 236 11.77 4.62 -12.16
C LEU A 236 12.52 3.52 -11.40
N ASN A 237 13.07 3.87 -10.24
CA ASN A 237 13.58 2.93 -9.25
C ASN A 237 12.51 2.66 -8.18
N ALA A 238 11.29 2.37 -8.61
CA ALA A 238 10.17 2.07 -7.74
C ALA A 238 10.11 0.57 -7.41
N ASP A 239 9.43 0.22 -6.33
CA ASP A 239 9.14 -1.17 -5.98
C ASP A 239 8.34 -1.89 -7.09
N ASP A 240 8.30 -3.20 -7.00
CA ASP A 240 7.66 -4.13 -7.94
C ASP A 240 6.13 -4.05 -7.92
N ASP A 241 5.58 -3.80 -6.76
CA ASP A 241 4.18 -3.99 -6.42
C ASP A 241 3.20 -3.07 -7.16
N ASN A 242 3.53 -1.79 -7.27
CA ASN A 242 2.74 -0.83 -8.04
C ASN A 242 2.72 -1.16 -9.53
N PHE A 243 3.83 -1.66 -10.08
CA PHE A 243 3.87 -2.05 -11.48
C PHE A 243 3.06 -3.32 -11.71
N ILE A 244 3.31 -4.37 -10.91
CA ILE A 244 2.60 -5.64 -11.03
C ILE A 244 1.10 -5.43 -10.87
N THR A 245 0.68 -4.61 -9.90
CA THR A 245 -0.74 -4.28 -9.70
C THR A 245 -1.33 -3.57 -10.90
N ARG A 246 -0.65 -2.55 -11.45
CA ARG A 246 -1.13 -1.85 -12.67
C ARG A 246 -1.15 -2.73 -13.91
N TRP A 247 -0.26 -3.71 -13.99
CA TRP A 247 -0.24 -4.67 -15.08
C TRP A 247 -1.44 -5.62 -15.02
N LEU A 248 -1.82 -6.03 -13.82
CA LEU A 248 -2.91 -6.99 -13.58
C LEU A 248 -4.29 -6.33 -13.47
N CYS A 249 -4.36 -5.10 -12.95
CA CYS A 249 -5.58 -4.34 -12.76
C CYS A 249 -5.55 -3.07 -13.62
N THR A 250 -6.48 -2.97 -14.56
CA THR A 250 -6.60 -1.84 -15.50
C THR A 250 -7.14 -0.55 -14.85
N TYR A 251 -7.58 -0.60 -13.59
CA TYR A 251 -8.23 0.52 -12.91
C TYR A 251 -7.34 1.15 -11.83
N ALA A 252 -6.52 2.13 -12.22
CA ALA A 252 -5.72 2.89 -11.27
C ALA A 252 -6.50 4.13 -10.74
N LEU A 253 -6.86 4.08 -9.46
CA LEU A 253 -7.53 5.13 -8.67
C LEU A 253 -6.63 6.37 -8.45
N HIS A 254 -6.14 7.03 -9.50
CA HIS A 254 -5.19 8.14 -9.35
C HIS A 254 -5.83 9.49 -9.00
N ILE A 255 -7.07 9.73 -9.41
CA ILE A 255 -7.78 11.01 -9.18
C ILE A 255 -8.11 11.20 -7.68
N ALA A 256 -8.37 10.11 -6.97
CA ALA A 256 -8.74 10.09 -5.55
C ALA A 256 -7.62 10.55 -4.58
N THR A 257 -6.35 10.50 -5.00
CA THR A 257 -5.19 10.75 -4.13
C THR A 257 -4.92 12.23 -3.90
N PHE A 258 -5.33 13.09 -4.83
CA PHE A 258 -5.08 14.53 -4.82
C PHE A 258 -6.14 15.34 -4.06
N THR A 259 -7.32 14.77 -3.81
CA THR A 259 -8.43 15.45 -3.10
C THR A 259 -8.40 15.24 -1.58
N SER A 260 -7.33 14.67 -1.02
CA SER A 260 -7.26 14.25 0.38
C SER A 260 -6.70 15.29 1.37
N LEU A 261 -6.80 16.60 1.10
CA LEU A 261 -6.39 17.64 2.06
C LEU A 261 -7.39 17.75 3.21
N ALA A 262 -7.33 16.76 4.12
CA ALA A 262 -8.29 16.63 5.20
C ALA A 262 -8.36 17.87 6.09
N PHE A 263 -7.22 18.50 6.42
CA PHE A 263 -7.23 19.69 7.27
C PHE A 263 -7.98 20.87 6.62
N VAL A 264 -7.86 21.07 5.29
CA VAL A 264 -8.57 22.14 4.58
C VAL A 264 -10.07 21.83 4.52
N VAL A 265 -10.42 20.63 4.07
CA VAL A 265 -11.81 20.25 3.83
C VAL A 265 -12.58 20.14 5.14
N ASP A 266 -11.97 19.61 6.20
CA ASP A 266 -12.61 19.47 7.51
C ASP A 266 -12.90 20.86 8.12
N LEU A 267 -11.97 21.82 8.03
CA LEU A 267 -12.22 23.21 8.44
C LEU A 267 -13.29 23.89 7.59
N LEU A 268 -13.27 23.66 6.28
CA LEU A 268 -14.26 24.23 5.36
C LEU A 268 -15.66 23.66 5.62
N LEU A 269 -15.79 22.38 5.98
CA LEU A 269 -17.07 21.78 6.35
C LEU A 269 -17.65 22.41 7.61
N LEU A 270 -16.84 22.63 8.65
CA LEU A 270 -17.30 23.31 9.87
C LEU A 270 -17.68 24.77 9.59
N PHE A 271 -16.88 25.47 8.78
CA PHE A 271 -17.15 26.85 8.37
C PHE A 271 -18.46 26.94 7.58
N THR A 272 -18.64 26.12 6.55
CA THR A 272 -19.83 26.13 5.71
C THR A 272 -21.08 25.67 6.47
N CYS A 273 -20.95 24.74 7.42
CA CYS A 273 -22.03 24.34 8.34
C CYS A 273 -22.48 25.50 9.22
N TRP A 274 -21.52 26.32 9.70
CA TRP A 274 -21.83 27.50 10.50
C TRP A 274 -22.60 28.55 9.68
N TRP A 275 -22.18 28.80 8.44
CA TRP A 275 -22.82 29.81 7.57
C TRP A 275 -24.16 29.38 6.99
N CYS A 276 -24.34 28.10 6.66
CA CYS A 276 -25.63 27.63 6.13
C CYS A 276 -26.76 27.62 7.18
N THR A 277 -26.40 27.69 8.47
CA THR A 277 -27.34 27.70 9.60
C THR A 277 -27.41 29.06 10.31
N GLU A 278 -27.01 30.13 9.63
CA GLU A 278 -27.01 31.48 10.22
C GLU A 278 -28.39 31.91 10.72
N ASP A 279 -29.44 31.63 9.94
CA ASP A 279 -30.84 31.99 10.26
C ASP A 279 -31.52 31.03 11.27
N TRP A 280 -30.84 29.97 11.72
CA TRP A 280 -31.42 28.97 12.60
C TRP A 280 -31.39 29.41 14.06
N GLN A 281 -32.30 28.86 14.88
CA GLN A 281 -32.25 29.04 16.33
C GLN A 281 -30.87 28.61 16.88
N PRO A 282 -30.26 29.37 17.83
CA PRO A 282 -28.92 29.09 18.35
C PRO A 282 -28.74 27.69 18.95
N ARG A 283 -29.83 27.08 19.44
CA ARG A 283 -29.82 25.69 19.92
C ARG A 283 -29.62 24.69 18.77
N ASN A 284 -30.41 24.80 17.70
CA ASN A 284 -30.36 23.88 16.56
C ASN A 284 -29.03 23.98 15.82
N ARG A 285 -28.49 25.20 15.69
CA ARG A 285 -27.15 25.46 15.12
C ARG A 285 -26.04 24.74 15.88
N ARG A 286 -26.04 24.81 17.21
CA ARG A 286 -25.07 24.11 18.07
C ARG A 286 -25.22 22.59 17.98
N ILE A 287 -26.45 22.09 17.90
CA ILE A 287 -26.71 20.66 17.73
C ILE A 287 -26.14 20.17 16.39
N LEU A 288 -26.43 20.86 15.27
CA LEU A 288 -25.93 20.45 13.97
C LEU A 288 -24.40 20.51 13.89
N LEU A 289 -23.78 21.59 14.38
CA LEU A 289 -22.33 21.70 14.42
C LEU A 289 -21.71 20.61 15.31
N GLY A 290 -22.31 20.34 16.47
CA GLY A 290 -21.91 19.24 17.34
C GLY A 290 -22.02 17.87 16.67
N ALA A 291 -23.09 17.65 15.92
CA ALA A 291 -23.30 16.43 15.14
C ALA A 291 -22.26 16.28 14.02
N GLU A 292 -21.92 17.37 13.31
CA GLU A 292 -20.88 17.38 12.27
C GLU A 292 -19.50 17.06 12.87
N VAL A 293 -19.14 17.67 14.00
CA VAL A 293 -17.89 17.36 14.73
C VAL A 293 -17.89 15.90 15.21
N ALA A 294 -19.00 15.42 15.78
CA ALA A 294 -19.13 14.05 16.25
C ALA A 294 -19.03 13.04 15.09
N PHE A 295 -19.67 13.31 13.95
CA PHE A 295 -19.56 12.49 12.75
C PHE A 295 -18.12 12.48 12.22
N MET A 296 -17.50 13.66 12.11
CA MET A 296 -16.14 13.81 11.63
C MET A 296 -15.15 13.03 12.50
N PHE A 297 -15.08 13.28 13.80
CA PHE A 297 -14.07 12.67 14.66
C PHE A 297 -14.47 11.29 15.19
N GLY A 298 -15.75 11.06 15.46
CA GLY A 298 -16.26 9.80 16.00
C GLY A 298 -16.45 8.71 14.94
N PHE A 299 -16.91 9.07 13.73
CA PHE A 299 -17.10 8.09 12.65
C PHE A 299 -15.95 8.14 11.64
N THR A 300 -15.72 9.27 10.97
CA THR A 300 -14.88 9.28 9.76
C THR A 300 -13.40 8.98 10.03
N LYS A 301 -12.87 9.42 11.18
CA LYS A 301 -11.48 9.15 11.58
C LYS A 301 -11.26 7.74 12.11
N VAL A 302 -12.33 7.08 12.59
CA VAL A 302 -12.31 5.83 13.35
C VAL A 302 -12.76 4.62 12.53
N VAL A 303 -13.73 4.76 11.62
CA VAL A 303 -14.39 3.63 10.94
C VAL A 303 -13.41 2.70 10.22
N LYS A 304 -12.40 3.27 9.55
CA LYS A 304 -11.34 2.49 8.87
C LYS A 304 -10.35 1.81 9.83
N LEU A 305 -10.38 2.14 11.11
CA LEU A 305 -9.59 1.54 12.19
C LEU A 305 -10.42 0.61 13.07
N ALA A 306 -11.71 0.45 12.81
CA ALA A 306 -12.60 -0.33 13.66
C ALA A 306 -12.10 -1.78 13.85
N GLY A 307 -11.57 -2.42 12.80
CA GLY A 307 -10.99 -3.76 12.91
C GLY A 307 -9.74 -3.83 13.79
N LEU A 308 -8.88 -2.81 13.76
CA LEU A 308 -7.71 -2.71 14.63
C LEU A 308 -8.11 -2.48 16.10
N LEU A 309 -9.04 -1.54 16.35
CA LEU A 309 -9.52 -1.21 17.69
C LEU A 309 -10.36 -2.34 18.30
N ARG A 310 -11.14 -3.07 17.50
CA ARG A 310 -11.87 -4.26 17.97
C ARG A 310 -10.93 -5.36 18.47
N ARG A 311 -9.77 -5.53 17.81
CA ARG A 311 -8.74 -6.49 18.23
C ARG A 311 -7.93 -5.97 19.42
N ASN A 312 -7.72 -4.66 19.52
CA ASN A 312 -6.93 -4.03 20.58
C ASN A 312 -7.64 -2.78 21.12
N PRO A 313 -8.62 -2.90 22.03
CA PRO A 313 -9.40 -1.76 22.50
C PRO A 313 -8.57 -0.67 23.19
N ARG A 314 -7.47 -1.07 23.87
CA ARG A 314 -6.54 -0.15 24.54
C ARG A 314 -5.82 0.80 23.58
N ASP A 315 -5.75 0.45 22.30
CA ASP A 315 -5.08 1.26 21.28
C ASP A 315 -5.85 2.56 20.96
N ILE A 316 -7.06 2.75 21.50
CA ILE A 316 -7.82 4.01 21.36
C ILE A 316 -7.02 5.24 21.83
N ILE A 317 -6.07 5.06 22.76
CA ILE A 317 -5.18 6.12 23.24
C ILE A 317 -4.31 6.73 22.12
N PHE A 318 -4.04 5.98 21.04
CA PHE A 318 -3.25 6.47 19.91
C PHE A 318 -4.06 7.22 18.86
N LEU A 319 -5.40 7.23 18.97
CA LEU A 319 -6.29 7.87 18.00
C LEU A 319 -6.02 9.38 17.81
N PRO A 320 -5.79 10.20 18.86
CA PRO A 320 -5.46 11.60 18.69
C PRO A 320 -4.18 11.80 17.85
N VAL A 321 -3.15 10.99 18.12
CA VAL A 321 -1.89 11.03 17.37
C VAL A 321 -2.12 10.63 15.91
N SER A 322 -3.00 9.64 15.64
CA SER A 322 -3.40 9.28 14.27
C SER A 322 -3.97 10.46 13.49
N ILE A 323 -4.83 11.25 14.14
CA ILE A 323 -5.57 12.35 13.50
C ILE A 323 -4.59 13.49 13.20
N LEU A 324 -3.77 13.87 14.18
CA LEU A 324 -2.72 14.88 14.02
C LEU A 324 -1.72 14.49 12.92
N PHE A 325 -1.26 13.23 12.93
CA PHE A 325 -0.38 12.71 11.89
C PHE A 325 -1.06 12.74 10.52
N GLY A 326 -2.36 12.48 10.43
CA GLY A 326 -3.13 12.59 9.19
C GLY A 326 -3.15 14.01 8.62
N TYR A 327 -3.27 15.04 9.46
CA TYR A 327 -3.18 16.44 9.02
C TYR A 327 -1.76 16.82 8.62
N PHE A 328 -0.77 16.44 9.42
CA PHE A 328 0.65 16.64 9.09
C PHE A 328 1.03 15.98 7.76
N HIS A 329 0.57 14.75 7.51
CA HIS A 329 0.80 14.05 6.26
C HIS A 329 0.16 14.76 5.06
N GLY A 330 -0.95 15.48 5.26
CA GLY A 330 -1.52 16.37 4.23
C GLY A 330 -0.57 17.49 3.82
N LEU A 331 0.17 18.07 4.77
CA LEU A 331 1.19 19.08 4.49
C LEU A 331 2.39 18.48 3.76
N ILE A 332 2.82 17.27 4.13
CA ILE A 332 3.89 16.54 3.41
C ILE A 332 3.51 16.36 1.94
N LYS A 333 2.26 15.98 1.64
CA LYS A 333 1.79 15.83 0.26
C LYS A 333 1.84 17.14 -0.53
N LEU A 334 1.46 18.26 0.08
CA LEU A 334 1.53 19.57 -0.56
C LEU A 334 2.98 19.98 -0.83
N TYR A 335 3.87 19.74 0.13
CA TYR A 335 5.30 19.95 -0.05
C TYR A 335 5.87 19.07 -1.18
N ALA A 336 5.50 17.80 -1.21
CA ALA A 336 5.92 16.86 -2.26
C ALA A 336 5.44 17.30 -3.66
N LEU A 337 4.23 17.85 -3.79
CA LEU A 337 3.72 18.41 -5.04
C LEU A 337 4.62 19.56 -5.56
N CYS A 338 5.09 20.41 -4.64
CA CYS A 338 5.99 21.52 -4.97
C CYS A 338 7.43 21.08 -5.29
N THR A 339 7.87 19.91 -4.80
CA THR A 339 9.26 19.40 -4.96
C THR A 339 9.41 18.27 -5.99
N LEU A 340 8.37 17.98 -6.79
CA LEU A 340 8.41 16.95 -7.86
C LEU A 340 9.60 17.08 -8.83
N LYS A 341 10.18 18.27 -8.97
CA LYS A 341 11.32 18.54 -9.87
C LYS A 341 12.67 18.12 -9.28
N GLU A 342 12.80 17.99 -7.97
CA GLU A 342 14.08 17.66 -7.31
C GLU A 342 14.44 16.18 -7.45
N VAL A 343 13.45 15.29 -7.55
CA VAL A 343 13.66 13.84 -7.74
C VAL A 343 14.24 13.50 -9.12
N ASN A 344 14.20 14.43 -10.09
CA ASN A 344 14.72 14.23 -11.44
C ASN A 344 16.23 14.51 -11.61
N HIS A 345 16.97 14.77 -10.54
CA HIS A 345 18.37 15.24 -10.61
C HIS A 345 19.46 14.20 -10.30
N HIS A 346 19.21 12.91 -10.50
CA HIS A 346 20.31 11.98 -10.83
C HIS A 346 20.50 11.95 -12.35
N ARG A 347 21.05 13.04 -12.91
CA ARG A 347 21.71 12.97 -14.22
C ARG A 347 22.81 11.92 -14.10
N ALA A 348 22.71 10.83 -14.84
CA ALA A 348 23.86 9.96 -15.05
C ALA A 348 25.04 10.84 -15.50
N PRO A 349 26.25 10.67 -14.93
CA PRO A 349 27.41 11.41 -15.40
C PRO A 349 27.53 11.18 -16.91
N ARG A 350 27.53 12.28 -17.70
CA ARG A 350 27.81 12.20 -19.13
C ARG A 350 29.17 11.51 -19.26
N ALA A 351 29.19 10.30 -19.83
CA ALA A 351 30.43 9.69 -20.26
C ALA A 351 31.12 10.68 -21.19
N ARG A 352 32.31 11.15 -20.80
CA ARG A 352 33.16 11.92 -21.73
C ARG A 352 33.41 11.02 -22.93
N PRO A 353 33.26 11.50 -24.18
CA PRO A 353 33.70 10.76 -25.34
C PRO A 353 35.20 10.50 -25.17
N THR A 354 35.57 9.23 -25.04
CA THR A 354 36.95 8.81 -25.22
C THR A 354 37.27 8.98 -26.69
N HIS A 355 37.86 10.12 -27.06
CA HIS A 355 38.57 10.22 -28.32
C HIS A 355 39.81 9.34 -28.23
N LYS A 356 39.87 8.35 -29.13
CA LYS A 356 41.07 7.72 -29.66
C LYS A 356 40.79 7.37 -31.13
N PRO A 357 41.80 7.23 -31.98
CA PRO A 357 43.24 7.16 -31.68
C PRO A 357 43.91 8.51 -31.50
#